data_AF-A0A7C6JTM7-F1
#
_entry.id   AF-A0A7C6JTM7-F1
#
_cell.length_a   1.000
_cell.length_b   1.000
_cell.length_c   1.000
_cell.angle_alpha   90.00
_cell.angle_beta   90.00
_cell.angle_gamma   90.00
#
_symmetry.space_group_name_H-M   'P 1'
#
loop_
_entity.id
_entity.type
_entity.pdbx_description
1 polymer ?
#
loop_
_entity_poly.entity_id
_entity_poly.type
_entity_poly.pdbx_seq_one_letter_code
_entity_poly.pdbx_strand_id
1 'polypeptide(L)'
;MRQVLKVADQQAQQVRTGEKFSSRTQKVIIALVVLLFIVNSLVLAMLTGYLKLPHKALPLEIAKNAGNLLVDYSQRVARDLNVEQNQAVRAALAKFKFELEQASNPEQVAQVILRYGRETQDVILREQENVRREEVLSFIRQEPRLASMLGEATITVTRGEEKGLEIDDPSKLLSPDTKAKMKASKSLALLEQVVEVKVVDGRASLVTPASVLERLKHAEKEVEALRARLQEVKAKTGLAPYSGSGIIIRLYDAQGSVGMGEIVHDYDVRDIVNELFSAGATGIAVNGQRIVTTSSIRCAGPVILVNQKPIAVNPVTVYALGDPEVLDSSLDLIRAQFSASGVRLEVEQVTDITLPAHEESSVVGG
;
A
#
# COMPACT_ATOMS: atom_id res chain seq x y z
N MET A 1 -24.14 -64.39 9.75
CA MET A 1 -23.20 -64.25 8.61
C MET A 1 -23.84 -63.74 7.31
N ARG A 2 -25.08 -64.14 6.94
CA ARG A 2 -25.79 -63.61 5.75
C ARG A 2 -26.30 -62.16 5.86
N GLN A 3 -26.49 -61.62 7.06
CA GLN A 3 -26.94 -60.23 7.27
C GLN A 3 -25.81 -59.21 7.12
N VAL A 4 -24.58 -59.56 7.49
CA VAL A 4 -23.41 -58.67 7.40
C VAL A 4 -22.97 -58.46 5.94
N LEU A 5 -23.08 -59.49 5.10
CA LEU A 5 -22.82 -59.39 3.66
C LEU A 5 -23.84 -58.50 2.91
N LYS A 6 -25.11 -58.45 3.35
CA LYS A 6 -26.12 -57.58 2.74
C LYS A 6 -25.92 -56.10 3.06
N VAL A 7 -25.41 -55.79 4.25
CA VAL A 7 -25.12 -54.40 4.66
C VAL A 7 -23.86 -53.88 3.96
N ALA A 8 -22.86 -54.73 3.73
CA ALA A 8 -21.67 -54.39 2.95
C ALA A 8 -22.00 -54.13 1.46
N ASP A 9 -22.90 -54.91 0.85
CA ASP A 9 -23.36 -54.69 -0.54
C ASP A 9 -24.24 -53.44 -0.67
N GLN A 10 -25.06 -53.11 0.34
CA GLN A 10 -25.86 -51.89 0.33
C GLN A 10 -25.00 -50.62 0.50
N GLN A 11 -23.94 -50.68 1.32
CA GLN A 11 -22.97 -49.58 1.43
C GLN A 11 -22.12 -49.45 0.16
N ALA A 12 -21.75 -50.55 -0.51
CA ALA A 12 -21.06 -50.53 -1.79
C ALA A 12 -21.93 -49.98 -2.94
N GLN A 13 -23.25 -50.14 -2.88
CA GLN A 13 -24.19 -49.53 -3.83
C GLN A 13 -24.45 -48.04 -3.56
N GLN A 14 -24.49 -47.58 -2.30
CA GLN A 14 -24.67 -46.16 -1.96
C GLN A 14 -23.44 -45.28 -2.28
N VAL A 15 -22.22 -45.82 -2.19
CA VAL A 15 -21.00 -45.10 -2.63
C VAL A 15 -20.95 -44.93 -4.17
N ARG A 16 -21.69 -45.76 -4.92
CA ARG A 16 -21.79 -45.67 -6.40
C ARG A 16 -22.87 -44.69 -6.88
N THR A 17 -23.63 -44.09 -5.99
CA THR A 17 -24.66 -43.09 -6.29
C THR A 17 -24.21 -41.68 -5.90
N GLY A 18 -22.97 -41.30 -6.23
CA GLY A 18 -22.74 -39.92 -6.62
C GLY A 18 -23.56 -39.69 -7.87
N GLU A 19 -24.48 -38.71 -7.87
CA GLU A 19 -25.28 -38.33 -9.04
C GLU A 19 -24.38 -38.36 -10.27
N LYS A 20 -24.56 -39.38 -11.12
CA LYS A 20 -23.88 -39.44 -12.40
C LYS A 20 -24.48 -38.32 -13.21
N PHE A 21 -23.87 -37.14 -13.11
CA PHE A 21 -24.07 -36.05 -14.05
C PHE A 21 -24.07 -36.69 -15.44
N SER A 22 -25.19 -36.57 -16.15
CA SER A 22 -25.33 -37.06 -17.52
C SER A 22 -24.06 -36.73 -18.30
N SER A 23 -23.63 -37.61 -19.21
CA SER A 23 -22.42 -37.39 -20.01
C SER A 23 -22.41 -36.02 -20.70
N ARG A 24 -23.60 -35.44 -20.95
CA ARG A 24 -23.77 -34.05 -21.37
C ARG A 24 -23.36 -33.03 -20.31
N THR A 25 -23.90 -33.09 -19.09
CA THR A 25 -23.54 -32.20 -17.97
C THR A 25 -22.05 -32.28 -17.60
N GLN A 26 -21.45 -33.47 -17.59
CA GLN A 26 -20.00 -33.60 -17.39
C GLN A 26 -19.20 -32.94 -18.51
N LYS A 27 -19.59 -33.15 -19.77
CA LYS A 27 -18.96 -32.47 -20.91
C LYS A 27 -19.12 -30.95 -20.84
N VAL A 28 -20.26 -30.45 -20.37
CA VAL A 28 -20.50 -29.00 -20.17
C VAL A 28 -19.63 -28.44 -19.05
N ILE A 29 -19.52 -29.12 -17.90
CA ILE A 29 -18.64 -28.69 -16.80
C ILE A 29 -17.17 -28.72 -17.25
N ILE A 30 -16.73 -29.78 -17.92
CA ILE A 30 -15.36 -29.87 -18.46
C ILE A 30 -15.12 -28.76 -19.47
N ALA A 31 -16.07 -28.50 -20.38
CA ALA A 31 -15.96 -27.40 -21.34
C ALA A 31 -15.88 -26.04 -20.65
N LEU A 32 -16.64 -25.80 -19.58
CA LEU A 32 -16.60 -24.57 -18.78
C LEU A 32 -15.27 -24.41 -18.04
N VAL A 33 -14.75 -25.49 -17.46
CA VAL A 33 -13.44 -25.49 -16.77
C VAL A 33 -12.32 -25.24 -17.77
N VAL A 34 -12.34 -25.92 -18.93
CA VAL A 34 -11.38 -25.68 -20.01
C VAL A 34 -11.48 -24.24 -20.51
N LEU A 35 -12.69 -23.70 -20.69
CA LEU A 35 -12.91 -22.31 -21.06
C LEU A 35 -12.33 -21.35 -20.01
N LEU A 36 -12.54 -21.62 -18.72
CA LEU A 36 -11.97 -20.83 -17.62
C LEU A 36 -10.44 -20.86 -17.66
N PHE A 37 -9.82 -22.03 -17.88
CA PHE A 37 -8.37 -22.15 -18.02
C PHE A 37 -7.84 -21.41 -19.25
N ILE A 38 -8.56 -21.47 -20.38
CA ILE A 38 -8.22 -20.72 -21.59
C ILE A 38 -8.29 -19.21 -21.30
N VAL A 39 -9.36 -18.73 -20.68
CA VAL A 39 -9.53 -17.31 -20.31
C VAL A 39 -8.42 -16.87 -19.36
N ASN A 40 -8.15 -17.63 -18.30
CA ASN A 40 -7.09 -17.31 -17.33
C ASN A 40 -5.70 -17.30 -17.99
N SER A 41 -5.42 -18.27 -18.88
CA SER A 41 -4.15 -18.33 -19.63
C SER A 41 -4.01 -17.16 -20.60
N LEU A 42 -5.11 -16.74 -21.23
CA LEU A 42 -5.16 -15.58 -22.13
C LEU A 42 -4.92 -14.27 -21.38
N VAL A 43 -5.56 -14.11 -20.21
CA VAL A 43 -5.35 -12.96 -19.32
C VAL A 43 -3.90 -12.89 -18.83
N LEU A 44 -3.32 -14.04 -18.47
CA LEU A 44 -1.91 -14.12 -18.06
C LEU A 44 -0.98 -13.75 -19.22
N ALA A 45 -1.22 -14.28 -20.42
CA ALA A 45 -0.45 -13.94 -21.62
C ALA A 45 -0.56 -12.45 -22.00
N MET A 46 -1.69 -11.79 -21.71
CA MET A 46 -1.84 -10.35 -21.85
C MET A 46 -1.05 -9.57 -20.79
N LEU A 47 -1.12 -9.97 -19.52
CA LEU A 47 -0.40 -9.33 -18.41
C LEU A 47 1.13 -9.41 -18.58
N THR A 48 1.64 -10.52 -19.11
CA THR A 48 3.07 -10.71 -19.38
C THR A 48 3.51 -10.13 -20.73
N GLY A 49 2.59 -9.57 -21.52
CA GLY A 49 2.88 -8.97 -22.83
C GLY A 49 3.15 -9.97 -23.97
N TYR A 50 2.95 -11.28 -23.75
CA TYR A 50 3.09 -12.32 -24.78
C TYR A 50 1.98 -12.26 -25.84
N LEU A 51 0.80 -11.73 -25.48
CA LEU A 51 -0.33 -11.55 -26.39
C LEU A 51 -0.74 -10.07 -26.43
N LYS A 52 -0.44 -9.39 -27.55
CA LYS A 52 -0.91 -8.03 -27.83
C LYS A 52 -2.17 -8.09 -28.71
N LEU A 53 -3.36 -7.97 -28.11
CA LEU A 53 -4.57 -7.75 -28.88
C LEU A 53 -4.50 -6.40 -29.61
N PRO A 54 -5.14 -6.27 -30.80
CA PRO A 54 -5.37 -4.96 -31.38
C PRO A 54 -6.11 -4.10 -30.35
N HIS A 55 -5.43 -3.10 -29.80
CA HIS A 55 -6.00 -2.15 -28.85
C HIS A 55 -7.03 -1.29 -29.60
N LYS A 56 -8.24 -1.81 -29.78
CA LYS A 56 -9.40 -0.93 -29.82
C LYS A 56 -9.67 -0.58 -28.36
N ALA A 57 -9.31 0.64 -27.97
CA ALA A 57 -9.72 1.18 -26.69
C ALA A 57 -11.22 0.88 -26.52
N LEU A 58 -11.59 0.23 -25.41
CA LEU A 58 -12.98 -0.11 -25.14
C LEU A 58 -13.77 1.21 -25.26
N PRO A 59 -14.79 1.32 -26.14
CA PRO A 59 -15.54 2.56 -26.29
C PRO A 59 -15.98 3.07 -24.91
N LEU A 60 -15.83 4.37 -24.67
CA LEU A 60 -16.15 4.98 -23.38
C LEU A 60 -17.56 4.60 -22.90
N GLU A 61 -18.51 4.52 -23.84
CA GLU A 61 -19.89 4.11 -23.59
C GLU A 61 -20.00 2.68 -23.03
N ILE A 62 -19.24 1.73 -23.58
CA ILE A 62 -19.21 0.35 -23.10
C ILE A 62 -18.58 0.29 -21.70
N ALA A 63 -17.50 1.04 -21.47
CA ALA A 63 -16.85 1.14 -20.17
C ALA A 63 -17.81 1.73 -19.11
N LYS A 64 -18.50 2.84 -19.44
CA LYS A 64 -19.48 3.48 -18.55
C LYS A 64 -20.67 2.56 -18.25
N ASN A 65 -21.18 1.84 -19.24
CA ASN A 65 -22.24 0.85 -19.04
C ASN A 65 -21.82 -0.26 -18.09
N ALA A 66 -20.59 -0.78 -18.22
CA ALA A 66 -20.05 -1.76 -17.27
C ALA A 66 -19.95 -1.18 -15.84
N GLY A 67 -19.51 0.08 -15.70
CA GLY A 67 -19.50 0.77 -14.41
C GLY A 67 -20.89 0.93 -13.80
N ASN A 68 -21.88 1.33 -14.60
CA ASN A 68 -23.26 1.50 -14.14
C ASN A 68 -23.87 0.17 -13.66
N LEU A 69 -23.60 -0.93 -14.36
CA LEU A 69 -24.02 -2.27 -13.91
C LEU A 69 -23.47 -2.62 -12.52
N LEU A 70 -22.22 -2.21 -12.22
CA LEU A 70 -21.62 -2.44 -10.91
C LEU A 70 -22.22 -1.54 -9.82
N VAL A 71 -22.58 -0.30 -10.16
CA VAL A 71 -23.32 0.59 -9.24
C VAL A 71 -24.69 -0.01 -8.93
N ASP A 72 -25.44 -0.45 -9.95
CA ASP A 72 -26.76 -1.07 -9.79
C ASP A 72 -26.68 -2.37 -8.97
N TYR A 73 -25.66 -3.19 -9.21
CA TYR A 73 -25.36 -4.37 -8.41
C TYR A 73 -25.14 -3.99 -6.96
N SER A 74 -24.28 -2.99 -6.69
CA SER A 74 -23.98 -2.54 -5.33
C SER A 74 -25.22 -1.98 -4.63
N GLN A 75 -26.08 -1.23 -5.33
CA GLN A 75 -27.34 -0.74 -4.78
C GLN A 75 -28.33 -1.88 -4.48
N ARG A 76 -28.37 -2.93 -5.31
CA ARG A 76 -29.17 -4.12 -5.04
C ARG A 76 -28.69 -4.84 -3.79
N VAL A 77 -27.38 -5.07 -3.67
CA VAL A 77 -26.79 -5.67 -2.46
C VAL A 77 -27.12 -4.84 -1.23
N ALA A 78 -26.99 -3.51 -1.29
CA ALA A 78 -27.36 -2.63 -0.18
C ALA A 78 -28.84 -2.77 0.24
N ARG A 79 -29.75 -2.96 -0.72
CA ARG A 79 -31.18 -3.21 -0.45
C ARG A 79 -31.42 -4.58 0.16
N ASP A 80 -30.84 -5.63 -0.41
CA ASP A 80 -30.99 -7.00 0.08
C ASP A 80 -30.45 -7.14 1.52
N LEU A 81 -29.43 -6.36 1.85
CA LEU A 81 -28.85 -6.29 3.20
C LEU A 81 -29.51 -5.25 4.12
N ASN A 82 -30.56 -4.54 3.65
CA ASN A 82 -31.30 -3.50 4.38
C ASN A 82 -30.44 -2.32 4.89
N VAL A 83 -29.33 -2.02 4.22
CA VAL A 83 -28.42 -0.90 4.57
C VAL A 83 -28.48 0.26 3.59
N GLU A 84 -29.35 0.21 2.57
CA GLU A 84 -29.51 1.27 1.57
C GLU A 84 -29.77 2.66 2.18
N GLN A 85 -30.51 2.74 3.29
CA GLN A 85 -30.87 4.02 3.91
C GLN A 85 -29.73 4.61 4.78
N ASN A 86 -28.70 3.83 5.09
CA ASN A 86 -27.56 4.29 5.88
C ASN A 86 -26.83 5.43 5.13
N GLN A 87 -26.49 6.50 5.85
CA GLN A 87 -25.85 7.69 5.27
C GLN A 87 -24.52 7.37 4.59
N ALA A 88 -23.69 6.50 5.18
CA ALA A 88 -22.39 6.12 4.63
C ALA A 88 -22.55 5.33 3.32
N VAL A 89 -23.50 4.40 3.27
CA VAL A 89 -23.81 3.62 2.05
C VAL A 89 -24.31 4.53 0.93
N ARG A 90 -25.25 5.43 1.24
CA ARG A 90 -25.76 6.41 0.25
C ARG A 90 -24.64 7.31 -0.27
N ALA A 91 -23.78 7.81 0.61
CA ALA A 91 -22.64 8.63 0.23
C ALA A 91 -21.65 7.88 -0.66
N ALA A 92 -21.34 6.62 -0.35
CA ALA A 92 -20.45 5.79 -1.14
C ALA A 92 -21.02 5.52 -2.55
N LEU A 93 -22.28 5.11 -2.65
CA LEU A 93 -22.97 4.89 -3.93
C LEU A 93 -23.06 6.16 -4.77
N ALA A 94 -23.42 7.30 -4.15
CA ALA A 94 -23.48 8.59 -4.84
C ALA A 94 -22.11 9.02 -5.36
N LYS A 95 -21.05 8.83 -4.57
CA LYS A 95 -19.68 9.14 -4.98
C LYS A 95 -19.22 8.26 -6.12
N PHE A 96 -19.47 6.94 -6.04
CA PHE A 96 -19.12 6.03 -7.12
C PHE A 96 -19.81 6.43 -8.44
N LYS A 97 -21.11 6.71 -8.39
CA LYS A 97 -21.86 7.18 -9.55
C LYS A 97 -21.30 8.49 -10.12
N PHE A 98 -21.04 9.48 -9.26
CA PHE A 98 -20.50 10.78 -9.67
C PHE A 98 -19.14 10.66 -10.37
N GLU A 99 -18.22 9.91 -9.79
CA GLU A 99 -16.86 9.71 -10.34
C GLU A 99 -16.92 8.96 -11.67
N LEU A 100 -17.85 8.02 -11.81
CA LEU A 100 -18.08 7.30 -13.06
C LEU A 100 -18.63 8.20 -14.17
N GLU A 101 -19.53 9.12 -13.83
CA GLU A 101 -20.06 10.12 -14.76
C GLU A 101 -18.96 11.07 -15.24
N GLN A 102 -18.09 11.51 -14.34
CA GLN A 102 -16.97 12.43 -14.62
C GLN A 102 -15.82 11.81 -15.44
N ALA A 103 -15.70 10.49 -15.44
CA ALA A 103 -14.67 9.81 -16.21
C ALA A 103 -14.82 10.10 -17.72
N SER A 104 -13.76 10.62 -18.33
CA SER A 104 -13.75 11.13 -19.71
C SER A 104 -13.11 10.16 -20.70
N ASN A 105 -12.45 9.10 -20.21
CA ASN A 105 -11.85 8.05 -21.03
C ASN A 105 -11.98 6.67 -20.36
N PRO A 106 -11.83 5.57 -21.14
CA PRO A 106 -12.00 4.21 -20.64
C PRO A 106 -11.06 3.83 -19.50
N GLU A 107 -9.83 4.36 -19.51
CA GLU A 107 -8.82 4.13 -18.48
C GLU A 107 -9.26 4.72 -17.14
N GLN A 108 -9.79 5.95 -17.15
CA GLN A 108 -10.38 6.59 -15.96
C GLN A 108 -11.59 5.81 -15.45
N VAL A 109 -12.46 5.33 -16.34
CA VAL A 109 -13.60 4.48 -15.95
C VAL A 109 -13.11 3.22 -15.23
N ALA A 110 -12.08 2.54 -15.75
CA ALA A 110 -11.51 1.37 -15.12
C ALA A 110 -10.93 1.67 -13.73
N GLN A 111 -10.23 2.80 -13.58
CA GLN A 111 -9.70 3.24 -12.28
C GLN A 111 -10.83 3.51 -11.27
N VAL A 112 -11.90 4.20 -11.70
CA VAL A 112 -13.08 4.47 -10.88
C VAL A 112 -13.74 3.17 -10.43
N ILE A 113 -13.95 2.22 -11.34
CA ILE A 113 -14.52 0.90 -11.03
C ILE A 113 -13.67 0.16 -9.98
N LEU A 114 -12.36 0.08 -10.20
CA LEU A 114 -11.46 -0.66 -9.30
C LEU A 114 -11.41 -0.04 -7.90
N ARG A 115 -11.40 1.29 -7.84
CA ARG A 115 -11.35 2.02 -6.57
C ARG A 115 -12.69 2.03 -5.86
N TYR A 116 -13.69 2.66 -6.49
CA TYR A 116 -14.96 2.94 -5.85
C TYR A 116 -15.89 1.73 -5.81
N GLY A 117 -15.71 0.75 -6.70
CA GLY A 117 -16.42 -0.53 -6.60
C GLY A 117 -16.08 -1.27 -5.31
N ARG A 118 -14.77 -1.39 -4.99
CA ARG A 118 -14.33 -2.00 -3.73
C ARG A 118 -14.72 -1.15 -2.52
N GLU A 119 -14.44 0.16 -2.55
CA GLU A 119 -14.79 1.06 -1.43
C GLU A 119 -16.29 0.99 -1.09
N THR A 120 -17.17 0.95 -2.10
CA THR A 120 -18.62 0.86 -1.89
C THR A 120 -19.03 -0.47 -1.28
N GLN A 121 -18.48 -1.59 -1.77
CA GLN A 121 -18.75 -2.92 -1.20
C GLN A 121 -18.28 -3.01 0.25
N ASP A 122 -17.08 -2.51 0.55
CA ASP A 122 -16.54 -2.50 1.91
C ASP A 122 -17.44 -1.72 2.87
N VAL A 123 -17.95 -0.55 2.43
CA VAL A 123 -18.89 0.24 3.24
C VAL A 123 -20.20 -0.51 3.46
N ILE A 124 -20.79 -1.12 2.42
CA ILE A 124 -22.04 -1.89 2.54
C ILE A 124 -21.89 -3.03 3.56
N LEU A 125 -20.83 -3.84 3.43
CA LEU A 125 -20.58 -4.96 4.33
C LEU A 125 -20.30 -4.50 5.75
N ARG A 126 -19.53 -3.42 5.92
CA ARG A 126 -19.27 -2.82 7.24
C ARG A 126 -20.56 -2.34 7.91
N GLU A 127 -21.40 -1.60 7.18
CA GLU A 127 -22.66 -1.11 7.75
C GLU A 127 -23.64 -2.25 8.05
N GLN A 128 -23.63 -3.33 7.27
CA GLN A 128 -24.41 -4.53 7.59
C GLN A 128 -23.95 -5.15 8.92
N GLU A 129 -22.64 -5.25 9.13
CA GLU A 129 -22.09 -5.76 10.38
C GLU A 129 -22.40 -4.84 11.56
N ASN A 130 -22.40 -3.52 11.35
CA ASN A 130 -22.83 -2.54 12.35
C ASN A 130 -24.31 -2.75 12.73
N VAL A 131 -25.19 -3.03 11.77
CA VAL A 131 -26.60 -3.34 12.05
C VAL A 131 -26.73 -4.59 12.93
N ARG A 132 -25.96 -5.65 12.66
CA ARG A 132 -25.95 -6.84 13.53
C ARG A 132 -25.45 -6.54 14.95
N ARG A 133 -24.42 -5.71 15.07
CA ARG A 133 -23.87 -5.28 16.36
C ARG A 133 -24.88 -4.48 17.17
N GLU A 134 -25.58 -3.54 16.52
CA GLU A 134 -26.67 -2.79 17.15
C GLU A 134 -27.83 -3.69 17.55
N GLU A 135 -28.13 -4.74 16.78
CA GLU A 135 -29.11 -5.75 17.16
C GLU A 135 -28.71 -6.50 18.43
N VAL A 136 -27.45 -6.95 18.55
CA VAL A 136 -26.91 -7.53 19.80
C VAL A 136 -27.10 -6.56 20.96
N LEU A 137 -26.71 -5.31 20.78
CA LEU A 137 -26.84 -4.27 21.80
C LEU A 137 -28.31 -4.03 22.17
N SER A 138 -29.23 -4.10 21.22
CA SER A 138 -30.66 -3.92 21.43
C SER A 138 -31.27 -5.03 22.30
N PHE A 139 -30.85 -6.28 22.08
CA PHE A 139 -31.26 -7.40 22.94
C PHE A 139 -30.74 -7.23 24.36
N ILE A 140 -29.47 -6.82 24.49
CA ILE A 140 -28.87 -6.58 25.79
C ILE A 140 -29.64 -5.45 26.49
N ARG A 141 -29.84 -4.28 25.87
CA ARG A 141 -30.56 -3.13 26.44
C ARG A 141 -31.98 -3.43 26.92
N GLN A 142 -32.65 -4.43 26.34
CA GLN A 142 -34.00 -4.84 26.74
C GLN A 142 -34.01 -5.74 28.00
N GLU A 143 -32.85 -6.18 28.49
CA GLU A 143 -32.75 -7.06 29.67
C GLU A 143 -33.14 -6.30 30.95
N PRO A 144 -34.20 -6.72 31.66
CA PRO A 144 -34.69 -6.01 32.85
C PRO A 144 -33.66 -5.93 33.98
N ARG A 145 -32.76 -6.91 34.07
CA ARG A 145 -31.73 -6.99 35.12
C ARG A 145 -30.63 -5.93 34.99
N LEU A 146 -30.49 -5.30 33.83
CA LEU A 146 -29.52 -4.22 33.62
C LEU A 146 -29.81 -3.02 34.52
N ALA A 147 -31.07 -2.61 34.65
CA ALA A 147 -31.44 -1.40 35.39
C ALA A 147 -31.07 -1.45 36.89
N SER A 148 -30.97 -2.65 37.45
CA SER A 148 -30.56 -2.90 38.84
C SER A 148 -29.08 -3.18 39.02
N MET A 149 -28.29 -3.19 37.95
CA MET A 149 -26.86 -3.48 38.00
C MET A 149 -26.07 -2.24 38.44
N LEU A 150 -25.17 -2.41 39.40
CA LEU A 150 -24.18 -1.42 39.83
C LEU A 150 -22.78 -1.90 39.49
N GLY A 151 -21.91 -1.01 38.99
CA GLY A 151 -20.52 -1.34 38.62
C GLY A 151 -20.32 -1.59 37.14
N GLU A 152 -19.26 -2.35 36.79
CA GLU A 152 -18.88 -2.66 35.42
C GLU A 152 -19.02 -4.15 35.10
N ALA A 153 -19.55 -4.46 33.92
CA ALA A 153 -19.60 -5.81 33.38
C ALA A 153 -19.38 -5.80 31.88
N THR A 154 -18.83 -6.88 31.36
CA THR A 154 -18.61 -7.09 29.93
C THR A 154 -19.37 -8.33 29.49
N ILE A 155 -20.07 -8.20 28.35
CA ILE A 155 -20.75 -9.30 27.67
C ILE A 155 -20.09 -9.44 26.30
N THR A 156 -19.64 -10.66 25.97
CA THR A 156 -19.00 -10.95 24.70
C THR A 156 -19.88 -11.89 23.90
N VAL A 157 -20.18 -11.53 22.66
CA VAL A 157 -20.96 -12.33 21.73
C VAL A 157 -20.10 -12.71 20.54
N THR A 158 -19.96 -14.01 20.31
CA THR A 158 -19.13 -14.60 19.26
C THR A 158 -19.92 -15.62 18.46
N ARG A 159 -19.48 -15.92 17.24
CA ARG A 159 -20.00 -17.04 16.46
C ARG A 159 -18.97 -18.17 16.46
N GLY A 160 -19.30 -19.29 17.09
CA GLY A 160 -18.52 -20.53 17.04
C GLY A 160 -18.83 -21.34 15.79
N GLU A 161 -17.84 -22.06 15.26
CA GLU A 161 -17.98 -22.83 14.00
C GLU A 161 -18.99 -23.98 14.11
N GLU A 162 -19.09 -24.64 15.27
CA GLU A 162 -19.98 -25.81 15.47
C GLU A 162 -21.24 -25.52 16.30
N LYS A 163 -21.16 -24.56 17.25
CA LYS A 163 -22.21 -24.31 18.26
C LYS A 163 -23.09 -23.10 17.95
N GLY A 164 -22.84 -22.41 16.84
CA GLY A 164 -23.55 -21.20 16.45
C GLY A 164 -23.19 -20.02 17.34
N LEU A 165 -24.17 -19.19 17.70
CA LEU A 165 -23.94 -18.00 18.53
C LEU A 165 -23.58 -18.38 19.97
N GLU A 166 -22.39 -17.98 20.42
CA GLU A 166 -21.87 -18.13 21.76
C GLU A 166 -21.94 -16.79 22.49
N ILE A 167 -22.41 -16.81 23.74
CA ILE A 167 -22.60 -15.61 24.56
C ILE A 167 -21.88 -15.85 25.88
N ASP A 168 -20.76 -15.16 26.07
CA ASP A 168 -20.04 -15.12 27.32
C ASP A 168 -20.54 -13.93 28.17
N ASP A 169 -21.03 -14.24 29.36
CA ASP A 169 -21.64 -13.30 30.30
C ASP A 169 -21.19 -13.71 31.72
N PRO A 170 -19.97 -13.34 32.12
CA PRO A 170 -19.38 -13.73 33.40
C PRO A 170 -20.20 -13.22 34.60
N SER A 171 -20.86 -12.07 34.43
CA SER A 171 -21.68 -11.42 35.46
C SER A 171 -23.11 -11.97 35.52
N LYS A 172 -23.49 -12.92 34.65
CA LYS A 172 -24.81 -13.54 34.56
C LYS A 172 -25.96 -12.53 34.48
N LEU A 173 -25.74 -11.43 33.77
CA LEU A 173 -26.71 -10.35 33.60
C LEU A 173 -27.87 -10.76 32.69
N LEU A 174 -27.60 -11.58 31.68
CA LEU A 174 -28.59 -11.94 30.67
C LEU A 174 -29.44 -13.13 31.11
N SER A 175 -30.76 -12.98 31.02
CA SER A 175 -31.71 -14.06 31.28
C SER A 175 -31.63 -15.18 30.22
N PRO A 176 -32.03 -16.42 30.56
CA PRO A 176 -32.10 -17.51 29.58
C PRO A 176 -32.97 -17.18 28.37
N ASP A 177 -34.04 -16.41 28.57
CA ASP A 177 -34.96 -15.98 27.52
C ASP A 177 -34.29 -15.02 26.53
N THR A 178 -33.53 -14.04 27.04
CA THR A 178 -32.76 -13.11 26.18
C THR A 178 -31.70 -13.87 25.39
N LYS A 179 -30.96 -14.80 26.01
CA LYS A 179 -29.99 -15.65 25.31
C LYS A 179 -30.65 -16.51 24.23
N ALA A 180 -31.84 -17.05 24.49
CA ALA A 180 -32.60 -17.83 23.51
C ALA A 180 -33.08 -16.98 22.33
N LYS A 181 -33.59 -15.76 22.59
CA LYS A 181 -34.00 -14.81 21.54
C LYS A 181 -32.84 -14.40 20.64
N MET A 182 -31.67 -14.13 21.22
CA MET A 182 -30.45 -13.80 20.46
C MET A 182 -30.04 -14.97 19.55
N LYS A 183 -30.03 -16.21 20.08
CA LYS A 183 -29.71 -17.41 19.29
C LYS A 183 -30.72 -17.72 18.19
N ALA A 184 -31.97 -17.31 18.34
CA ALA A 184 -33.03 -17.49 17.34
C ALA A 184 -33.00 -16.45 16.21
N SER A 185 -32.23 -15.37 16.36
CA SER A 185 -32.13 -14.32 15.32
C SER A 185 -31.35 -14.82 14.10
N LYS A 186 -31.97 -14.67 12.93
CA LYS A 186 -31.36 -15.06 11.63
C LYS A 186 -30.20 -14.14 11.24
N SER A 187 -30.25 -12.86 11.59
CA SER A 187 -29.21 -11.88 11.32
C SER A 187 -27.97 -12.13 12.18
N LEU A 188 -28.15 -12.44 13.46
CA LEU A 188 -27.05 -12.76 14.38
C LEU A 188 -26.38 -14.11 14.08
N ALA A 189 -27.09 -15.04 13.40
CA ALA A 189 -26.47 -16.28 12.90
C ALA A 189 -25.36 -16.02 11.85
N LEU A 190 -25.39 -14.85 11.20
CA LEU A 190 -24.39 -14.40 10.22
C LEU A 190 -23.39 -13.40 10.79
N LEU A 191 -23.28 -13.31 12.12
CA LEU A 191 -22.29 -12.45 12.78
C LEU A 191 -20.86 -12.89 12.39
N GLU A 192 -20.06 -11.97 11.88
CA GLU A 192 -18.68 -12.25 11.44
C GLU A 192 -17.66 -11.81 12.49
N GLN A 193 -17.96 -10.77 13.26
CA GLN A 193 -17.04 -10.19 14.22
C GLN A 193 -17.49 -10.41 15.66
N VAL A 194 -16.51 -10.50 16.56
CA VAL A 194 -16.77 -10.45 18.01
C VAL A 194 -17.45 -9.13 18.35
N VAL A 195 -18.51 -9.20 19.15
CA VAL A 195 -19.22 -8.04 19.69
C VAL A 195 -19.00 -8.01 21.19
N GLU A 196 -18.35 -6.95 21.66
CA GLU A 196 -18.14 -6.73 23.08
C GLU A 196 -19.03 -5.57 23.54
N VAL A 197 -19.83 -5.82 24.57
CA VAL A 197 -20.75 -4.86 25.14
C VAL A 197 -20.35 -4.60 26.57
N LYS A 198 -19.98 -3.35 26.87
CA LYS A 198 -19.71 -2.89 28.22
C LYS A 198 -20.99 -2.34 28.82
N VAL A 199 -21.31 -2.82 30.01
CA VAL A 199 -22.40 -2.34 30.84
C VAL A 199 -21.80 -1.59 32.02
N VAL A 200 -22.16 -0.32 32.18
CA VAL A 200 -21.78 0.51 33.33
C VAL A 200 -23.02 1.11 33.95
N ASP A 201 -23.28 0.79 35.22
CA ASP A 201 -24.42 1.30 35.99
C ASP A 201 -25.75 1.19 35.21
N GLY A 202 -25.99 -0.01 34.66
CA GLY A 202 -27.19 -0.34 33.89
C GLY A 202 -27.27 0.22 32.48
N ARG A 203 -26.24 0.93 32.00
CA ARG A 203 -26.15 1.41 30.62
C ARG A 203 -25.24 0.52 29.78
N ALA A 204 -25.81 -0.13 28.77
CA ALA A 204 -25.08 -0.92 27.81
C ALA A 204 -24.60 -0.07 26.61
N SER A 205 -23.31 -0.15 26.32
CA SER A 205 -22.65 0.46 25.17
C SER A 205 -21.77 -0.56 24.47
N LEU A 206 -21.77 -0.54 23.14
CA LEU A 206 -20.78 -1.28 22.37
C LEU A 206 -19.39 -0.74 22.73
N VAL A 207 -18.51 -1.62 23.22
CA VAL A 207 -17.08 -1.31 23.24
C VAL A 207 -16.71 -1.28 21.79
N THR A 208 -16.45 -0.11 21.21
CA THR A 208 -16.14 0.01 19.79
C THR A 208 -14.94 -0.87 19.47
N PRO A 209 -15.13 -2.09 18.91
CA PRO A 209 -14.00 -2.81 18.41
C PRO A 209 -13.86 -2.13 17.06
N ALA A 210 -12.97 -1.13 16.96
CA ALA A 210 -12.23 -1.00 15.72
C ALA A 210 -11.83 -2.44 15.42
N SER A 211 -12.47 -3.03 14.40
CA SER A 211 -12.40 -4.47 14.20
C SER A 211 -10.94 -4.87 14.29
N VAL A 212 -10.59 -6.05 14.81
CA VAL A 212 -9.16 -6.44 14.86
C VAL A 212 -8.52 -6.21 13.48
N LEU A 213 -9.29 -6.42 12.42
CA LEU A 213 -8.98 -6.05 11.04
C LEU A 213 -8.75 -4.54 10.80
N GLU A 214 -9.59 -3.63 11.30
CA GLU A 214 -9.36 -2.17 11.21
C GLU A 214 -8.13 -1.72 12.01
N ARG A 215 -7.89 -2.28 13.20
CA ARG A 215 -6.68 -2.01 13.97
C ARG A 215 -5.43 -2.49 13.23
N LEU A 216 -5.49 -3.67 12.62
CA LEU A 216 -4.42 -4.18 11.77
C LEU A 216 -4.23 -3.30 10.52
N LYS A 217 -5.29 -2.92 9.81
CA LYS A 217 -5.22 -2.00 8.66
C LYS A 217 -4.62 -0.64 9.04
N HIS A 218 -4.95 -0.10 10.21
CA HIS A 218 -4.37 1.14 10.71
C HIS A 218 -2.88 0.96 11.03
N ALA A 219 -2.52 -0.10 11.75
CA ALA A 219 -1.14 -0.41 12.06
C ALA A 219 -0.29 -0.66 10.80
N GLU A 220 -0.82 -1.36 9.80
CA GLU A 220 -0.17 -1.55 8.50
C GLU A 220 0.09 -0.20 7.81
N LYS A 221 -0.91 0.69 7.75
CA LYS A 221 -0.74 2.04 7.20
C LYS A 221 0.31 2.84 7.95
N GLU A 222 0.34 2.75 9.27
CA GLU A 222 1.32 3.44 10.11
C GLU A 222 2.74 2.89 9.88
N VAL A 223 2.89 1.56 9.79
CA VAL A 223 4.16 0.91 9.44
C VAL A 223 4.64 1.33 8.06
N GLU A 224 3.76 1.37 7.06
CA GLU A 224 4.12 1.84 5.71
C GLU A 224 4.52 3.31 5.69
N ALA A 225 3.80 4.17 6.43
CA ALA A 225 4.18 5.57 6.58
C ALA A 225 5.54 5.74 7.27
N LEU A 226 5.81 4.97 8.32
CA LEU A 226 7.10 4.97 9.02
C LEU A 226 8.23 4.45 8.13
N ARG A 227 7.99 3.42 7.31
CA ARG A 227 8.96 2.92 6.33
C ARG A 227 9.29 3.96 5.27
N ALA A 228 8.27 4.62 4.71
CA ALA A 228 8.47 5.70 3.75
C ALA A 228 9.28 6.85 4.38
N ARG A 229 8.95 7.23 5.61
CA ARG A 229 9.68 8.27 6.34
C ARG A 229 11.13 7.86 6.63
N LEU A 230 11.36 6.61 7.01
CA LEU A 230 12.71 6.08 7.22
C LEU A 230 13.52 6.11 5.92
N GLN A 231 12.93 5.73 4.79
CA GLN A 231 13.60 5.78 3.49
C GLN A 231 13.92 7.22 3.09
N GLU A 232 13.00 8.16 3.29
CA GLU A 232 13.22 9.59 3.04
C GLU A 232 14.38 10.14 3.89
N VAL A 233 14.39 9.82 5.19
CA VAL A 233 15.47 10.23 6.10
C VAL A 233 16.80 9.63 5.66
N LYS A 234 16.85 8.34 5.34
CA LYS A 234 18.08 7.69 4.84
C LYS A 234 18.57 8.32 3.55
N ALA A 235 17.69 8.64 2.61
CA ALA A 235 18.07 9.30 1.37
C ALA A 235 18.65 10.70 1.62
N LYS A 236 18.03 11.50 2.51
CA LYS A 236 18.50 12.84 2.88
C LYS A 236 19.81 12.84 3.67
N THR A 237 20.04 11.85 4.52
CA THR A 237 21.30 11.69 5.26
C THR A 237 22.39 10.99 4.45
N GLY A 238 22.11 10.64 3.19
CA GLY A 238 23.06 9.97 2.30
C GLY A 238 23.28 8.49 2.56
N LEU A 239 22.44 7.84 3.38
CA LEU A 239 22.48 6.40 3.68
C LEU A 239 21.66 5.54 2.68
N ALA A 240 20.99 6.18 1.72
CA ALA A 240 20.32 5.50 0.60
C ALA A 240 20.57 6.26 -0.72
N PRO A 241 20.37 5.60 -1.88
CA PRO A 241 20.33 6.29 -3.15
C PRO A 241 19.28 7.40 -3.12
N TYR A 242 19.58 8.51 -3.78
CA TYR A 242 18.72 9.68 -3.80
C TYR A 242 18.72 10.28 -5.20
N SER A 243 17.53 10.50 -5.75
CA SER A 243 17.35 10.95 -7.14
C SER A 243 16.57 12.25 -7.19
N GLY A 244 16.86 13.06 -8.19
CA GLY A 244 16.14 14.32 -8.42
C GLY A 244 16.79 15.17 -9.51
N SER A 245 16.22 16.35 -9.72
CA SER A 245 16.82 17.37 -10.59
C SER A 245 18.09 17.94 -9.97
N GLY A 246 18.97 18.46 -10.82
CA GLY A 246 20.18 19.12 -10.35
C GLY A 246 21.17 19.43 -11.46
N ILE A 247 22.44 19.46 -11.11
CA ILE A 247 23.54 19.77 -12.04
C ILE A 247 24.67 18.75 -11.96
N ILE A 248 25.34 18.55 -13.08
CA ILE A 248 26.59 17.81 -13.21
C ILE A 248 27.69 18.81 -13.54
N ILE A 249 28.70 18.89 -12.69
CA ILE A 249 29.86 19.77 -12.86
C ILE A 249 31.07 18.91 -13.21
N ARG A 250 31.80 19.28 -14.25
CA ARG A 250 33.05 18.62 -14.66
C ARG A 250 34.20 19.63 -14.56
N LEU A 251 35.20 19.29 -13.75
CA LEU A 251 36.40 20.11 -13.53
C LEU A 251 37.58 19.50 -14.25
N TYR A 252 38.23 20.30 -15.09
CA TYR A 252 39.40 19.93 -15.87
C TYR A 252 40.60 20.78 -15.46
N ASP A 253 41.78 20.16 -15.45
CA ASP A 253 43.04 20.86 -15.23
C ASP A 253 43.24 21.99 -16.26
N ALA A 254 44.01 23.01 -15.89
CA ALA A 254 44.36 24.08 -16.80
C ALA A 254 45.16 23.55 -18.00
N GLN A 255 44.85 24.06 -19.20
CA GLN A 255 45.62 23.70 -20.39
C GLN A 255 47.00 24.40 -20.33
N GLY A 256 48.06 23.63 -20.17
CA GLY A 256 49.44 24.11 -20.16
C GLY A 256 50.44 23.00 -20.50
N SER A 257 51.65 23.37 -20.93
CA SER A 257 52.76 22.43 -21.09
C SER A 257 53.04 21.70 -19.77
N VAL A 258 53.36 20.41 -19.84
CA VAL A 258 53.66 19.53 -18.70
C VAL A 258 54.42 20.26 -17.58
N GLY A 259 53.78 20.47 -16.44
CA GLY A 259 54.37 21.08 -15.24
C GLY A 259 54.12 22.58 -15.02
N MET A 260 53.39 23.28 -15.90
CA MET A 260 53.10 24.73 -15.78
C MET A 260 51.61 25.08 -15.68
N GLY A 261 50.69 24.11 -15.81
CA GLY A 261 49.24 24.33 -15.65
C GLY A 261 48.80 24.07 -14.21
N GLU A 262 47.87 24.88 -13.69
CA GLU A 262 47.23 24.64 -12.40
C GLU A 262 46.40 23.35 -12.47
N ILE A 263 46.70 22.42 -11.57
CA ILE A 263 46.04 21.12 -11.45
C ILE A 263 44.86 21.29 -10.49
N VAL A 264 43.75 20.61 -10.75
CA VAL A 264 42.62 20.58 -9.79
C VAL A 264 43.08 19.93 -8.47
N HIS A 265 42.90 20.65 -7.36
CA HIS A 265 43.25 20.18 -6.02
C HIS A 265 42.00 19.83 -5.19
N ASP A 266 42.22 19.24 -4.02
CA ASP A 266 41.18 18.92 -3.05
C ASP A 266 40.40 20.16 -2.56
N TYR A 267 41.06 21.31 -2.41
CA TYR A 267 40.41 22.55 -2.00
C TYR A 267 39.44 23.06 -3.06
N ASP A 268 39.76 22.96 -4.36
CA ASP A 268 38.84 23.36 -5.45
C ASP A 268 37.52 22.58 -5.38
N VAL A 269 37.64 21.25 -5.19
CA VAL A 269 36.48 20.36 -5.07
C VAL A 269 35.71 20.67 -3.78
N ARG A 270 36.41 20.91 -2.67
CA ARG A 270 35.78 21.24 -1.38
C ARG A 270 35.00 22.56 -1.46
N ASP A 271 35.56 23.57 -2.11
CA ASP A 271 34.94 24.88 -2.22
C ASP A 271 33.66 24.81 -3.06
N ILE A 272 33.67 24.07 -4.18
CA ILE A 272 32.44 23.76 -4.94
C ILE A 272 31.40 23.05 -4.09
N VAL A 273 31.79 21.98 -3.37
CA VAL A 273 30.87 21.22 -2.53
C VAL A 273 30.23 22.10 -1.46
N ASN A 274 31.02 22.97 -0.82
CA ASN A 274 30.54 23.90 0.20
C ASN A 274 29.59 24.96 -0.39
N GLU A 275 29.92 25.51 -1.56
CA GLU A 275 29.09 26.50 -2.24
C GLU A 275 27.73 25.91 -2.62
N LEU A 276 27.72 24.69 -3.18
CA LEU A 276 26.49 23.99 -3.55
C LEU A 276 25.60 23.67 -2.34
N PHE A 277 26.18 23.21 -1.23
CA PHE A 277 25.40 23.03 0.01
C PHE A 277 24.85 24.35 0.53
N SER A 278 25.63 25.43 0.45
CA SER A 278 25.21 26.79 0.85
C SER A 278 24.07 27.31 -0.03
N ALA A 279 24.06 26.95 -1.32
CA ALA A 279 23.01 27.23 -2.29
C ALA A 279 21.76 26.33 -2.15
N GLY A 280 21.75 25.38 -1.21
CA GLY A 280 20.59 24.53 -0.93
C GLY A 280 20.59 23.16 -1.62
N ALA A 281 21.75 22.67 -2.08
CA ALA A 281 21.85 21.31 -2.58
C ALA A 281 21.39 20.30 -1.52
N THR A 282 20.46 19.41 -1.91
CA THR A 282 19.88 18.39 -1.03
C THR A 282 20.70 17.09 -0.98
N GLY A 283 21.66 16.95 -1.87
CA GLY A 283 22.63 15.87 -1.88
C GLY A 283 23.73 16.13 -2.91
N ILE A 284 24.95 15.70 -2.61
CA ILE A 284 26.11 15.84 -3.50
C ILE A 284 26.87 14.52 -3.55
N ALA A 285 27.40 14.15 -4.72
CA ALA A 285 28.38 13.10 -4.88
C ALA A 285 29.55 13.57 -5.74
N VAL A 286 30.77 13.16 -5.39
CA VAL A 286 31.99 13.46 -6.15
C VAL A 286 32.54 12.15 -6.71
N ASN A 287 32.60 12.02 -8.03
CA ASN A 287 33.01 10.79 -8.74
C ASN A 287 32.34 9.52 -8.20
N GLY A 288 31.04 9.61 -7.92
CA GLY A 288 30.26 8.49 -7.39
C GLY A 288 30.43 8.23 -5.88
N GLN A 289 31.14 9.09 -5.15
CA GLN A 289 31.21 9.02 -3.68
C GLN A 289 30.22 10.02 -3.07
N ARG A 290 29.23 9.50 -2.32
CA ARG A 290 28.23 10.33 -1.63
C ARG A 290 28.89 11.17 -0.53
N ILE A 291 28.64 12.47 -0.56
CA ILE A 291 29.08 13.40 0.48
C ILE A 291 28.04 13.44 1.60
N VAL A 292 28.51 13.23 2.83
CA VAL A 292 27.77 13.27 4.09
C VAL A 292 28.56 14.09 5.13
N THR A 293 28.01 14.30 6.32
CA THR A 293 28.64 15.13 7.36
C THR A 293 30.01 14.62 7.83
N THR A 294 30.27 13.32 7.69
CA THR A 294 31.54 12.68 8.04
C THR A 294 32.47 12.48 6.84
N SER A 295 32.10 13.00 5.67
CA SER A 295 32.92 12.89 4.46
C SER A 295 34.20 13.69 4.55
N SER A 296 35.23 13.20 3.85
CA SER A 296 36.50 13.89 3.71
C SER A 296 36.88 14.02 2.24
N ILE A 297 37.45 15.16 1.87
CA ILE A 297 38.05 15.43 0.57
C ILE A 297 39.47 15.92 0.85
N ARG A 298 40.48 15.16 0.42
CA ARG A 298 41.89 15.47 0.70
C ARG A 298 42.82 14.98 -0.39
N CYS A 299 43.94 15.66 -0.60
CA CYS A 299 45.03 15.15 -1.41
C CYS A 299 45.90 14.14 -0.64
N ALA A 300 46.38 13.11 -1.34
CA ALA A 300 47.40 12.17 -0.89
C ALA A 300 48.43 11.99 -2.01
N GLY A 301 49.51 12.78 -1.95
CA GLY A 301 50.45 12.90 -3.07
C GLY A 301 49.75 13.51 -4.29
N PRO A 302 49.81 12.89 -5.49
CA PRO A 302 49.18 13.41 -6.70
C PRO A 302 47.70 13.01 -6.85
N VAL A 303 47.10 12.33 -5.86
CA VAL A 303 45.75 11.77 -5.97
C VAL A 303 44.80 12.45 -4.99
N ILE A 304 43.59 12.79 -5.46
CA ILE A 304 42.50 13.25 -4.59
C ILE A 304 41.75 12.03 -4.03
N LEU A 305 41.52 12.03 -2.71
CA LEU A 305 40.73 11.05 -2.00
C LEU A 305 39.40 11.67 -1.56
N VAL A 306 38.29 11.00 -1.87
CA VAL A 306 36.95 11.31 -1.34
C VAL A 306 36.47 10.12 -0.52
N ASN A 307 36.12 10.34 0.75
CA ASN A 307 35.78 9.27 1.70
C ASN A 307 36.88 8.20 1.77
N GLN A 308 38.15 8.63 1.76
CA GLN A 308 39.34 7.77 1.70
C GLN A 308 39.50 6.92 0.44
N LYS A 309 38.65 7.08 -0.59
CA LYS A 309 38.78 6.39 -1.87
C LYS A 309 39.37 7.32 -2.93
N PRO A 310 40.35 6.86 -3.73
CA PRO A 310 40.88 7.66 -4.82
C PRO A 310 39.82 7.89 -5.89
N ILE A 311 39.75 9.13 -6.38
CA ILE A 311 38.83 9.51 -7.46
C ILE A 311 39.60 9.78 -8.75
N ALA A 312 38.91 9.62 -9.89
CA ALA A 312 39.44 10.06 -11.17
C ALA A 312 39.52 11.60 -11.21
N VAL A 313 40.62 12.10 -11.77
CA VAL A 313 40.85 13.54 -12.00
C VAL A 313 40.90 13.80 -13.50
N ASN A 314 40.56 15.03 -13.89
CA ASN A 314 40.55 15.47 -15.29
C ASN A 314 39.65 14.60 -16.23
N PRO A 315 38.32 14.54 -15.98
CA PRO A 315 37.60 15.42 -15.07
C PRO A 315 37.33 14.86 -13.67
N VAL A 316 37.30 15.76 -12.69
CA VAL A 316 36.55 15.52 -11.44
C VAL A 316 35.08 15.85 -11.73
N THR A 317 34.17 14.92 -11.42
CA THR A 317 32.75 15.07 -11.69
C THR A 317 31.96 15.19 -10.40
N VAL A 318 31.31 16.33 -10.19
CA VAL A 318 30.44 16.61 -9.05
C VAL A 318 28.99 16.54 -9.51
N TYR A 319 28.20 15.71 -8.84
CA TYR A 319 26.76 15.58 -9.04
C TYR A 319 26.06 16.24 -7.86
N ALA A 320 25.16 17.18 -8.11
CA ALA A 320 24.43 17.90 -7.07
C ALA A 320 22.95 17.91 -7.35
N LEU A 321 22.13 17.56 -6.36
CA LEU A 321 20.67 17.57 -6.43
C LEU A 321 20.12 18.86 -5.82
N GLY A 322 19.22 19.54 -6.54
CA GLY A 322 18.58 20.77 -6.11
C GLY A 322 17.89 21.48 -7.26
N ASP A 323 17.61 22.77 -7.08
CA ASP A 323 17.14 23.63 -8.16
C ASP A 323 18.31 23.93 -9.12
N PRO A 324 18.27 23.46 -10.39
CA PRO A 324 19.40 23.60 -11.29
C PRO A 324 19.82 25.05 -11.56
N GLU A 325 18.87 25.99 -11.61
CA GLU A 325 19.16 27.39 -11.89
C GLU A 325 19.87 28.07 -10.70
N VAL A 326 19.41 27.77 -9.48
CA VAL A 326 20.02 28.27 -8.25
C VAL A 326 21.43 27.71 -8.07
N LEU A 327 21.61 26.40 -8.28
CA LEU A 327 22.92 25.74 -8.15
C LEU A 327 23.92 26.20 -9.21
N ASP A 328 23.48 26.46 -10.44
CA ASP A 328 24.35 26.95 -11.51
C ASP A 328 24.83 28.39 -11.25
N SER A 329 23.91 29.23 -10.77
CA SER A 329 24.18 30.64 -10.44
C SER A 329 25.09 30.80 -9.21
N SER A 330 25.02 29.89 -8.23
CA SER A 330 25.89 29.96 -7.05
C SER A 330 27.38 29.77 -7.38
N LEU A 331 27.71 29.20 -8.54
CA LEU A 331 29.08 28.95 -8.96
C LEU A 331 29.76 30.16 -9.62
N ASP A 332 29.11 31.31 -9.76
CA ASP A 332 29.65 32.47 -10.48
C ASP A 332 30.98 32.98 -9.89
N LEU A 333 31.09 33.03 -8.56
CA LEU A 333 32.33 33.44 -7.89
C LEU A 333 33.47 32.43 -8.15
N ILE A 334 33.14 31.13 -8.11
CA ILE A 334 34.08 30.05 -8.38
C ILE A 334 34.54 30.09 -9.85
N ARG A 335 33.63 30.34 -10.80
CA ARG A 335 33.97 30.52 -12.22
C ARG A 335 34.93 31.69 -12.44
N ALA A 336 34.72 32.80 -11.74
CA ALA A 336 35.60 33.96 -11.83
C ALA A 336 37.01 33.63 -11.31
N GLN A 337 37.10 32.90 -10.19
CA GLN A 337 38.37 32.41 -9.64
C GLN A 337 39.08 31.45 -10.61
N PHE A 338 38.37 30.46 -11.14
CA PHE A 338 38.94 29.45 -12.04
C PHE A 338 39.34 30.00 -13.41
N SER A 339 38.68 31.06 -13.87
CA SER A 339 39.08 31.77 -15.08
C SER A 339 40.47 32.42 -14.93
N ALA A 340 40.87 32.78 -13.71
CA ALA A 340 42.19 33.34 -13.43
C ALA A 340 43.29 32.25 -13.34
N SER A 341 42.97 31.07 -12.81
CA SER A 341 43.90 29.92 -12.74
C SER A 341 43.99 29.09 -14.03
N GLY A 342 42.99 29.21 -14.91
CA GLY A 342 42.89 28.45 -16.16
C GLY A 342 42.21 27.09 -16.00
N VAL A 343 41.75 26.74 -14.80
CA VAL A 343 40.93 25.55 -14.54
C VAL A 343 39.61 25.67 -15.32
N ARG A 344 39.22 24.61 -16.04
CA ARG A 344 37.96 24.61 -16.80
C ARG A 344 36.85 23.96 -16.00
N LEU A 345 35.73 24.66 -15.90
CA LEU A 345 34.51 24.21 -15.24
C LEU A 345 33.37 24.15 -16.25
N GLU A 346 32.84 22.95 -16.47
CA GLU A 346 31.67 22.72 -17.32
C GLU A 346 30.49 22.32 -16.45
N VAL A 347 29.31 22.91 -16.69
CA VAL A 347 28.09 22.61 -15.93
C VAL A 347 26.99 22.18 -16.89
N GLU A 348 26.31 21.11 -16.52
CA GLU A 348 25.18 20.54 -17.25
C GLU A 348 23.98 20.42 -16.31
N GLN A 349 22.87 21.05 -16.65
CA GLN A 349 21.61 20.91 -15.90
C GLN A 349 20.89 19.64 -16.34
N VAL A 350 20.40 18.85 -15.38
CA VAL A 350 19.76 17.56 -15.64
C VAL A 350 18.52 17.41 -14.78
N THR A 351 17.45 16.86 -15.34
CA THR A 351 16.16 16.69 -14.65
C THR A 351 16.10 15.46 -13.75
N ASP A 352 16.96 14.47 -14.00
CA ASP A 352 17.07 13.26 -13.18
C ASP A 352 18.53 12.79 -13.07
N ILE A 353 19.08 12.93 -11.87
CA ILE A 353 20.39 12.40 -11.47
C ILE A 353 20.15 11.49 -10.28
N THR A 354 20.79 10.32 -10.25
CA THR A 354 20.76 9.44 -9.08
C THR A 354 22.12 9.43 -8.39
N LEU A 355 22.13 9.88 -7.14
CA LEU A 355 23.29 9.78 -6.25
C LEU A 355 23.32 8.41 -5.56
N PRO A 356 24.50 7.81 -5.37
CA PRO A 356 24.61 6.56 -4.61
C PRO A 356 24.41 6.79 -3.11
N ALA A 357 24.26 5.68 -2.38
CA ALA A 357 24.38 5.69 -0.92
C ALA A 357 25.84 5.86 -0.51
N HIS A 358 26.07 6.45 0.66
CA HIS A 358 27.36 6.48 1.31
C HIS A 358 27.73 5.08 1.79
N GLU A 359 28.90 4.61 1.39
CA GLU A 359 29.48 3.40 1.93
C GLU A 359 30.30 3.78 3.16
N GLU A 360 29.85 3.36 4.33
CA GLU A 360 30.69 3.44 5.53
C GLU A 360 31.95 2.60 5.30
N SER A 361 33.11 3.22 5.50
CA SER A 361 34.35 2.48 5.71
C SER A 361 34.16 1.66 6.99
N SER A 362 33.97 0.36 6.84
CA SER A 362 33.97 -0.59 7.95
C SER A 362 35.38 -0.62 8.55
N VAL A 363 35.65 0.30 9.47
CA VAL A 363 36.71 0.11 10.46
C VAL A 363 36.17 -0.94 11.43
N VAL A 364 36.25 -2.20 11.02
CA VAL A 364 36.23 -3.33 11.95
C VAL A 364 37.53 -3.21 12.73
N GLY A 365 37.49 -2.44 13.82
CA GLY A 365 38.52 -2.47 14.84
C GLY A 365 38.50 -3.85 15.49
N GLY A 366 39.60 -4.58 15.34
CA GLY A 366 39.89 -5.81 16.08
C GLY A 366 40.41 -5.53 17.48
#